data_AF-A0A940IFG0-F1
#
_entry.id   AF-A0A940IFG0-F1
#
_cell.length_a   1.000
_cell.length_b   1.000
_cell.length_c   1.000
_cell.angle_alpha   90.00
_cell.angle_beta   90.00
_cell.angle_gamma   90.00
#
_symmetry.space_group_name_H-M   'P 1'
#
loop_
_entity.id
_entity.type
_entity.pdbx_description
1 polymer ?
#
loop_
_entity_poly.entity_id
_entity_poly.type
_entity_poly.pdbx_seq_one_letter_code
_entity_poly.pdbx_strand_id
1 'polypeptide(L)'
;MLEQMRTQNSKSSAEECDDVIKDLAEAFRQIRKNGLVEKHINLFFDLEKYYPSILDRHRVLSKKAEINNTIRRIRLGIAQGYFREDMNVETTSVILNTLNISEVYMILKKNMGLTMTQIMDALIDMYIRILANSKGMAHYQELKEQWRQ
;
A
#
# COMPACT_ATOMS: atom_id res chain seq x y z
N MET A 1 0.12 -5.95 -23.24
CA MET A 1 -0.20 -6.29 -21.83
C MET A 1 0.92 -5.87 -20.87
N LEU A 2 2.18 -6.28 -21.08
CA LEU A 2 3.34 -5.75 -20.32
C LEU A 2 3.57 -4.25 -20.53
N GLU A 3 3.31 -3.72 -21.73
CA GLU A 3 3.37 -2.27 -21.99
C GLU A 3 2.28 -1.47 -21.26
N GLN A 4 1.11 -2.06 -21.00
CA GLN A 4 0.01 -1.41 -20.28
C GLN A 4 0.30 -1.31 -18.77
N MET A 5 0.98 -2.31 -18.21
CA MET A 5 1.50 -2.25 -16.82
C MET A 5 2.67 -1.25 -16.69
N ARG A 6 3.49 -1.10 -17.73
CA ARG A 6 4.60 -0.14 -17.76
C ARG A 6 4.10 1.30 -17.90
N THR A 7 3.04 1.53 -18.67
CA THR A 7 2.43 2.87 -18.83
C THR A 7 1.67 3.32 -17.60
N GLN A 8 1.04 2.42 -16.83
CA GLN A 8 0.46 2.77 -15.52
C GLN A 8 1.53 3.11 -14.46
N ASN A 9 2.70 2.46 -14.49
CA ASN A 9 3.81 2.80 -13.58
C ASN A 9 4.64 4.03 -14.01
N SER A 10 4.52 4.50 -15.26
CA SER A 10 5.27 5.66 -15.77
C SER A 10 4.54 7.00 -15.66
N LYS A 11 3.27 7.02 -15.22
CA LYS A 11 2.49 8.24 -14.99
C LYS A 11 2.29 8.55 -13.50
N SER A 12 3.26 8.21 -12.65
CA SER A 12 3.44 8.90 -11.37
C SER A 12 4.36 10.09 -11.59
N SER A 13 3.92 11.02 -12.43
CA SER A 13 4.45 12.39 -12.36
C SER A 13 4.12 12.95 -10.99
N ALA A 14 5.06 13.67 -10.41
CA ALA A 14 4.95 14.29 -9.11
C ALA A 14 3.86 15.37 -9.10
N GLU A 15 2.60 14.97 -9.07
CA GLU A 15 1.53 15.80 -8.53
C GLU A 15 1.78 15.89 -7.03
N GLU A 16 1.90 17.12 -6.52
CA GLU A 16 1.89 17.39 -5.09
C GLU A 16 0.62 16.78 -4.52
N CYS A 17 0.80 15.76 -3.70
CA CYS A 17 -0.31 15.13 -3.02
C CYS A 17 -0.78 16.10 -1.92
N ASP A 18 -1.82 16.88 -2.22
CA ASP A 18 -2.37 17.88 -1.30
C ASP A 18 -2.79 17.30 0.06
N ASP A 19 -3.19 16.02 0.08
CA ASP A 19 -3.61 15.29 1.28
C ASP A 19 -3.14 13.83 1.21
N VAL A 20 -2.13 13.50 2.02
CA VAL A 20 -1.54 12.15 2.04
C VAL A 20 -2.50 11.09 2.56
N ILE A 21 -3.41 11.44 3.46
CA ILE A 21 -4.38 10.51 4.02
C ILE A 21 -5.43 10.19 2.95
N LYS A 22 -5.85 11.19 2.17
CA LYS A 22 -6.74 11.02 1.03
C LYS A 22 -6.11 10.23 -0.12
N ASP A 23 -4.84 10.47 -0.46
CA ASP A 23 -4.13 9.68 -1.50
C ASP A 23 -4.03 8.20 -1.10
N LEU A 24 -3.64 7.94 0.15
CA LEU A 24 -3.64 6.58 0.69
C LEU A 24 -5.04 5.98 0.57
N ALA A 25 -6.06 6.66 1.07
CA ALA A 25 -7.44 6.22 1.00
C ALA A 25 -7.96 5.91 -0.42
N GLU A 26 -7.66 6.77 -1.39
CA GLU A 26 -8.09 6.60 -2.78
C GLU A 26 -7.43 5.39 -3.42
N ALA A 27 -6.15 5.12 -3.10
CA ALA A 27 -5.48 3.89 -3.53
C ALA A 27 -6.27 2.65 -3.08
N PHE A 28 -6.85 2.66 -1.89
CA PHE A 28 -7.68 1.56 -1.39
C PHE A 28 -9.05 1.47 -2.05
N ARG A 29 -9.66 2.60 -2.38
CA ARG A 29 -10.91 2.62 -3.17
C ARG A 29 -10.69 1.96 -4.54
N GLN A 30 -9.53 2.21 -5.17
CA GLN A 30 -9.21 1.58 -6.45
C GLN A 30 -9.03 0.06 -6.31
N ILE A 31 -8.37 -0.42 -5.25
CA ILE A 31 -8.23 -1.86 -4.98
C ILE A 31 -9.60 -2.51 -4.81
N ARG A 32 -10.50 -1.88 -4.05
CA ARG A 32 -11.88 -2.36 -3.81
C ARG A 32 -12.71 -2.40 -5.08
N LYS A 33 -12.65 -1.36 -5.91
CA LYS A 33 -13.41 -1.28 -7.17
C LYS A 33 -12.92 -2.28 -8.21
N ASN A 34 -11.62 -2.52 -8.27
CA ASN A 34 -11.06 -3.23 -9.41
C ASN A 34 -11.16 -4.75 -9.27
N GLY A 35 -11.15 -5.35 -8.07
CA GLY A 35 -11.20 -6.81 -7.88
C GLY A 35 -10.08 -7.60 -8.61
N LEU A 36 -9.21 -6.90 -9.33
CA LEU A 36 -8.14 -7.42 -10.17
C LEU A 36 -7.05 -8.06 -9.32
N VAL A 37 -6.86 -7.58 -8.08
CA VAL A 37 -5.86 -8.13 -7.17
C VAL A 37 -6.16 -9.59 -6.84
N GLU A 38 -7.43 -9.96 -6.60
CA GLU A 38 -7.79 -11.37 -6.42
C GLU A 38 -7.66 -12.18 -7.71
N LYS A 39 -8.02 -11.59 -8.86
CA LYS A 39 -7.93 -12.26 -10.16
C LYS A 39 -6.49 -12.56 -10.59
N HIS A 40 -5.54 -11.74 -10.16
CA HIS A 40 -4.12 -11.85 -10.53
C HIS A 40 -3.21 -12.30 -9.38
N ILE A 41 -3.75 -12.62 -8.20
CA ILE A 41 -2.93 -13.16 -7.09
C ILE A 41 -2.20 -14.44 -7.53
N ASN A 42 -2.87 -15.27 -8.34
CA ASN A 42 -2.32 -16.50 -8.92
C ASN A 42 -1.14 -16.25 -9.85
N LEU A 43 -1.09 -15.11 -10.54
CA LEU A 43 0.06 -14.74 -11.39
C LEU A 43 1.33 -14.64 -10.55
N PHE A 44 1.26 -14.02 -9.37
CA PHE A 44 2.42 -13.90 -8.49
C PHE A 44 2.84 -15.27 -7.92
N PHE A 45 1.88 -16.15 -7.63
CA PHE A 45 2.18 -17.55 -7.24
C PHE A 45 2.84 -18.33 -8.38
N ASP A 46 2.33 -18.20 -9.60
CA ASP A 46 2.89 -18.88 -10.77
C ASP A 46 4.30 -18.34 -11.08
N LEU A 47 4.52 -17.03 -10.95
CA LEU A 47 5.85 -16.43 -11.08
C LEU A 47 6.80 -16.91 -9.99
N GLU A 48 6.35 -17.03 -8.75
CA GLU A 48 7.17 -17.52 -7.65
C GLU A 48 7.54 -19.00 -7.83
N LYS A 49 6.59 -19.81 -8.30
CA LYS A 49 6.77 -21.26 -8.50
C LYS A 49 7.60 -21.60 -9.72
N TYR A 50 7.34 -20.96 -10.86
CA TYR A 50 7.93 -21.33 -12.15
C TYR A 50 9.05 -20.38 -12.60
N TYR A 51 9.09 -19.14 -12.10
CA TYR A 51 10.04 -18.12 -12.54
C TYR A 51 10.65 -17.31 -11.37
N PRO A 52 11.18 -17.96 -10.32
CA PRO A 52 11.61 -17.29 -9.09
C PRO A 52 12.69 -16.23 -9.34
N SER A 53 13.63 -16.49 -10.24
CA SER A 53 14.70 -15.53 -10.57
C SER A 53 14.20 -14.24 -11.23
N ILE A 54 13.10 -14.33 -12.00
CA ILE A 54 12.45 -13.16 -12.63
C ILE A 54 11.73 -12.35 -11.56
N LEU A 55 10.99 -13.04 -10.68
CA LEU A 55 10.27 -12.41 -9.58
C LEU A 55 11.23 -11.72 -8.60
N ASP A 56 12.34 -12.36 -8.26
CA ASP A 56 13.36 -11.79 -7.37
C ASP A 56 14.03 -10.56 -7.99
N ARG A 57 14.36 -10.61 -9.28
CA ARG A 57 14.89 -9.44 -9.99
C ARG A 57 13.88 -8.29 -9.99
N HIS A 58 12.60 -8.57 -10.24
CA HIS A 58 11.54 -7.56 -10.15
C HIS A 58 11.44 -6.98 -8.74
N ARG A 59 11.41 -7.83 -7.70
CA ARG A 59 11.38 -7.41 -6.29
C ARG A 59 12.56 -6.50 -5.97
N VAL A 60 13.79 -6.88 -6.33
CA VAL A 60 14.99 -6.06 -6.07
C VAL A 60 14.93 -4.70 -6.78
N LEU A 61 14.49 -4.67 -8.04
CA LEU A 61 14.40 -3.44 -8.83
C LEU A 61 13.31 -2.48 -8.30
N SER A 62 12.17 -3.01 -7.86
CA SER A 62 11.05 -2.20 -7.40
C SER A 62 11.19 -1.75 -5.93
N LYS A 63 11.83 -2.56 -5.08
CA LYS A 63 11.87 -2.34 -3.63
C LYS A 63 12.52 -1.02 -3.21
N LYS A 64 13.61 -0.62 -3.88
CA LYS A 64 14.27 0.66 -3.56
C LYS A 64 13.37 1.86 -3.93
N ALA A 65 12.68 1.78 -5.05
CA ALA A 65 11.76 2.83 -5.48
C ALA A 65 10.53 2.90 -4.55
N GLU A 66 9.98 1.75 -4.16
CA GLU A 66 8.86 1.65 -3.21
C GLU A 66 9.22 2.25 -1.85
N ILE A 67 10.37 1.89 -1.27
CA ILE A 67 10.85 2.45 0.00
C ILE A 67 11.01 3.97 -0.11
N ASN A 68 11.65 4.46 -1.16
CA ASN A 68 11.82 5.91 -1.36
C ASN A 68 10.48 6.64 -1.49
N ASN A 69 9.51 6.05 -2.17
CA ASN A 69 8.15 6.60 -2.27
C ASN A 69 7.46 6.63 -0.91
N THR A 70 7.59 5.59 -0.09
CA THR A 70 7.07 5.57 1.28
C THR A 70 7.74 6.62 2.15
N ILE A 71 9.07 6.78 2.09
CA ILE A 71 9.79 7.85 2.80
C ILE A 71 9.23 9.21 2.40
N ARG A 72 9.06 9.46 1.10
CA ARG A 72 8.50 10.72 0.59
C ARG A 72 7.10 10.98 1.15
N ARG A 73 6.22 9.98 1.12
CA ARG A 73 4.84 10.07 1.65
C ARG A 73 4.83 10.33 3.15
N ILE A 74 5.66 9.65 3.92
CA ILE A 74 5.73 9.85 5.37
C ILE A 74 6.20 11.29 5.68
N ARG A 75 7.26 11.76 5.01
CA ARG A 75 7.75 13.13 5.18
C ARG A 75 6.71 14.18 4.80
N LEU A 76 5.96 13.94 3.74
CA LEU A 76 4.86 14.81 3.34
C LEU A 76 3.75 14.85 4.41
N GLY A 77 3.34 13.70 4.94
CA GLY A 77 2.35 13.65 6.01
C GLY A 77 2.81 14.29 7.31
N ILE A 78 4.12 14.25 7.60
CA ILE A 78 4.74 15.02 8.68
C ILE A 78 4.60 16.53 8.39
N ALA A 79 4.98 16.97 7.19
CA ALA A 79 4.87 18.38 6.79
C ALA A 79 3.41 18.91 6.81
N GLN A 80 2.43 18.06 6.50
CA GLN A 80 1.00 18.38 6.60
C GLN A 80 0.47 18.36 8.05
N GLY A 81 1.29 17.90 9.00
CA GLY A 81 0.95 17.76 10.42
C GLY A 81 0.01 16.59 10.71
N TYR A 82 -0.11 15.62 9.81
CA TYR A 82 -0.97 14.44 9.99
C TYR A 82 -0.24 13.24 10.56
N PHE A 83 1.07 13.12 10.28
CA PHE A 83 1.90 12.02 10.77
C PHE A 83 2.75 12.44 11.96
N ARG A 84 3.24 11.44 12.69
CA ARG A 84 4.08 11.65 13.88
C ARG A 84 5.50 12.06 13.47
N GLU A 85 6.06 13.06 14.14
CA GLU A 85 7.41 13.55 13.87
C GLU A 85 8.50 12.74 14.60
N ASP A 86 8.11 12.00 15.64
CA ASP A 86 8.99 11.22 16.52
C ASP A 86 9.39 9.84 15.95
N MET A 87 8.96 9.50 14.74
CA MET A 87 9.28 8.23 14.11
C MET A 87 10.59 8.26 13.31
N ASN A 88 11.32 7.16 13.33
CA ASN A 88 12.43 6.97 12.38
C ASN A 88 11.87 6.63 10.99
N VAL A 89 11.75 7.64 10.13
CA VAL A 89 11.09 7.55 8.82
C VAL A 89 11.68 6.44 7.95
N GLU A 90 13.00 6.31 7.92
CA GLU A 90 13.71 5.33 7.10
C GLU A 90 13.39 3.91 7.56
N THR A 91 13.51 3.64 8.87
CA THR A 91 13.24 2.31 9.45
C THR A 91 11.77 1.95 9.30
N THR A 92 10.85 2.89 9.60
CA THR A 92 9.42 2.68 9.43
C THR A 92 9.08 2.37 7.97
N SER A 93 9.68 3.08 7.01
CA SER A 93 9.45 2.83 5.59
C SER A 93 9.93 1.44 5.17
N VAL A 94 11.08 0.98 5.66
CA VAL A 94 11.55 -0.38 5.39
C VAL A 94 10.56 -1.40 5.97
N ILE A 95 10.15 -1.25 7.23
CA ILE A 95 9.21 -2.18 7.88
C ILE A 95 7.90 -2.27 7.10
N LEU A 96 7.29 -1.14 6.74
CA LEU A 96 6.03 -1.13 5.99
C LEU A 96 6.17 -1.80 4.60
N ASN A 97 7.32 -1.68 3.93
CA ASN A 97 7.59 -2.30 2.63
C ASN A 97 8.17 -3.73 2.70
N THR A 98 8.35 -4.28 3.91
CA THR A 98 8.79 -5.69 4.06
C THR A 98 7.65 -6.69 4.03
N LEU A 99 6.41 -6.23 4.25
CA LEU A 99 5.25 -7.11 4.29
C LEU A 99 4.99 -7.75 2.91
N ASN A 100 5.00 -9.08 2.86
CA ASN A 100 4.61 -9.82 1.66
C ASN A 100 3.09 -10.02 1.64
N ILE A 101 2.39 -9.13 0.94
CA ILE A 101 0.93 -9.12 0.88
C ILE A 101 0.36 -10.45 0.36
N SER A 102 1.02 -11.11 -0.60
CA SER A 102 0.55 -12.40 -1.15
C SER A 102 0.59 -13.52 -0.12
N GLU A 103 1.63 -13.56 0.71
CA GLU A 103 1.77 -14.53 1.79
C GLU A 103 0.75 -14.27 2.90
N VAL A 104 0.60 -13.01 3.31
CA VAL A 104 -0.43 -12.59 4.28
C VAL A 104 -1.83 -12.96 3.77
N TYR A 105 -2.11 -12.72 2.48
CA TYR A 105 -3.37 -13.08 1.86
C TYR A 105 -3.66 -14.58 1.95
N MET A 106 -2.67 -15.42 1.63
CA MET A 106 -2.83 -16.88 1.72
C MET A 106 -3.17 -17.34 3.14
N ILE A 107 -2.41 -16.86 4.12
CA ILE A 107 -2.58 -17.25 5.52
C ILE A 107 -3.98 -16.87 6.00
N LEU A 108 -4.39 -15.63 5.75
CA LEU A 108 -5.68 -15.09 6.21
C LEU A 108 -6.87 -15.67 5.45
N LYS A 109 -6.72 -15.91 4.13
CA LYS A 109 -7.75 -16.60 3.35
C LYS A 109 -7.93 -18.04 3.81
N LYS A 110 -6.84 -18.78 4.03
CA LYS A 110 -6.89 -20.18 4.43
C LYS A 110 -7.44 -20.37 5.85
N ASN A 111 -7.00 -19.55 6.81
CA ASN A 111 -7.32 -19.75 8.22
C ASN A 111 -8.59 -19.00 8.66
N MET A 112 -8.96 -17.92 7.98
CA MET A 112 -10.06 -17.03 8.41
C MET A 112 -11.08 -16.75 7.30
N GLY A 113 -10.88 -17.27 6.08
CA GLY A 113 -11.81 -17.04 4.96
C GLY A 113 -11.89 -15.59 4.50
N LEU A 114 -10.91 -14.74 4.85
CA LEU A 114 -10.93 -13.32 4.51
C LEU A 114 -10.68 -13.07 3.03
N THR A 115 -11.42 -12.12 2.48
CA THR A 115 -11.22 -11.59 1.11
C THR A 115 -10.02 -10.64 1.08
N MET A 116 -9.47 -10.42 -0.11
CA MET A 116 -8.35 -9.48 -0.29
C MET A 116 -8.75 -8.07 0.12
N THR A 117 -9.99 -7.68 -0.15
CA THR A 117 -10.54 -6.38 0.26
C THR A 117 -10.50 -6.21 1.77
N GLN A 118 -10.97 -7.19 2.54
CA GLN A 118 -10.97 -7.13 4.01
C GLN A 118 -9.55 -7.08 4.58
N ILE A 119 -8.62 -7.83 3.97
CA ILE A 119 -7.22 -7.86 4.39
C ILE A 119 -6.56 -6.51 4.11
N MET A 120 -6.77 -5.96 2.92
CA MET A 120 -6.28 -4.62 2.59
C MET A 120 -6.89 -3.58 3.53
N ASP A 121 -8.20 -3.61 3.78
CA ASP A 121 -8.85 -2.69 4.72
C ASP A 121 -8.18 -2.70 6.11
N ALA A 122 -7.85 -3.88 6.63
CA ALA A 122 -7.15 -4.04 7.90
C ALA A 122 -5.70 -3.52 7.85
N LEU A 123 -4.96 -3.78 6.76
CA LEU A 123 -3.58 -3.31 6.60
C LEU A 123 -3.49 -1.78 6.53
N ILE A 124 -4.46 -1.11 5.90
CA ILE A 124 -4.57 0.35 5.90
C ILE A 124 -4.72 0.87 7.31
N ASP A 125 -5.71 0.33 8.01
CA ASP A 125 -6.05 0.76 9.37
C ASP A 125 -4.80 0.65 10.24
N MET A 126 -4.05 -0.43 10.09
CA MET A 126 -2.79 -0.63 10.78
C MET A 126 -1.74 0.40 10.36
N TYR A 127 -1.54 0.65 9.06
CA TYR A 127 -0.53 1.59 8.56
C TYR A 127 -0.84 3.02 9.00
N ILE A 128 -2.09 3.47 8.89
CA ILE A 128 -2.49 4.80 9.34
C ILE A 128 -2.31 4.94 10.85
N ARG A 129 -2.67 3.92 11.65
CA ARG A 129 -2.43 3.97 13.11
C ARG A 129 -0.95 4.01 13.48
N ILE A 130 -0.09 3.38 12.69
CA ILE A 130 1.36 3.47 12.87
C ILE A 130 1.86 4.86 12.48
N LEU A 131 1.31 5.50 11.46
CA LEU A 131 1.87 6.75 10.93
C LEU A 131 1.27 8.01 11.56
N ALA A 132 -0.03 8.02 11.81
CA ALA A 132 -0.80 9.21 12.14
C ALA A 132 -0.66 9.63 13.60
N ASN A 133 -0.67 10.95 13.82
CA ASN A 133 -0.91 11.55 15.13
C ASN A 133 -2.43 11.69 15.38
N SER A 134 -2.83 12.36 16.47
CA SER A 134 -4.25 12.57 16.79
C SER A 134 -5.02 13.32 15.70
N LYS A 135 -4.41 14.36 15.09
CA LYS A 135 -5.01 15.13 13.98
C LYS A 135 -5.18 14.25 12.74
N GLY A 136 -4.16 13.49 12.36
CA GLY A 136 -4.23 12.55 11.24
C GLY A 136 -5.27 11.45 11.47
N MET A 137 -5.35 10.92 12.69
CA MET A 137 -6.36 9.92 13.03
C MET A 137 -7.79 10.47 12.94
N ALA A 138 -8.04 11.69 13.42
CA ALA A 138 -9.35 12.33 13.31
C ALA A 138 -9.76 12.51 11.84
N HIS A 139 -8.85 13.08 11.02
CA HIS A 139 -9.07 13.26 9.59
C HIS A 139 -9.35 11.94 8.86
N TYR A 140 -8.61 10.88 9.21
CA TYR A 140 -8.84 9.55 8.65
C TYR A 140 -10.22 8.97 9.03
N GLN A 141 -10.70 9.17 10.26
CA GLN A 141 -12.03 8.69 10.66
C GLN A 141 -13.15 9.43 9.92
N GLU A 142 -13.04 10.75 9.77
CA GLU A 142 -14.01 11.54 9.00
C GLU A 142 -14.13 11.04 7.57
N LEU A 143 -12.99 10.80 6.91
CA LEU A 143 -12.93 10.23 5.57
C LEU A 143 -13.54 8.82 5.52
N LYS A 144 -13.25 7.97 6.52
CA LYS A 144 -13.76 6.60 6.60
C LYS A 144 -15.29 6.55 6.80
N GLU A 145 -15.84 7.48 7.57
CA GLU A 145 -17.29 7.62 7.76
C GLU A 145 -17.99 8.04 6.47
N GLN A 146 -17.41 9.00 5.74
CA GLN A 146 -17.92 9.42 4.42
C GLN A 146 -17.96 8.26 3.42
N TRP A 147 -17.06 7.27 3.52
CA TRP A 147 -17.06 6.11 2.63
C TRP A 147 -17.96 4.96 3.06
N ARG A 148 -18.51 4.99 4.28
CA ARG A 148 -19.49 3.99 4.74
C ARG A 148 -20.92 4.32 4.28
N GLN A 149 -21.17 5.58 3.92
CA GLN A 149 -22.44 6.04 3.31
C GLN A 149 -22.44 5.73 1.81
#